data_AF-G8TQQ7-F1
#
_entry.id   AF-G8TQQ7-F1
#
_cell.length_a   1.000
_cell.length_b   1.000
_cell.length_c   1.000
_cell.angle_alpha   90.00
_cell.angle_beta   90.00
_cell.angle_gamma   90.00
#
_symmetry.space_group_name_H-M   'P 1'
#
loop_
_entity.id
_entity.type
_entity.pdbx_description
1 polymer ?
#
loop_
_entity_poly.entity_id
_entity_poly.type
_entity_poly.pdbx_seq_one_letter_code
_entity_poly.pdbx_strand_id
1 'polypeptide(L)'
;MKRFLVSWPVMLLAVLIASCGKESSVEEDVSQYFIKCKIGSVDKTFKYKLLAHKEDVGNGVTNYSFSANATNDANNFEGVGFTIQLSIPVATGTTYKETDPTTDYFLAGIYNPNTQDPDKIFASRYDDGNPFQIKFNELTATTVSGTFSGKLYLLNSTDPNADSAVISNGTFKLKLQ
;
A
#
# COMPACT_ATOMS: atom_id res chain seq x y z
N MET A 1 36.78 70.42 -28.08
CA MET A 1 37.26 69.35 -28.99
C MET A 1 37.38 68.06 -28.19
N LYS A 2 37.12 66.95 -28.88
CA LYS A 2 37.01 65.55 -28.41
C LYS A 2 38.23 65.08 -27.58
N ARG A 3 38.01 64.18 -26.60
CA ARG A 3 38.55 62.78 -26.48
C ARG A 3 38.60 62.31 -25.00
N PHE A 4 37.74 61.35 -24.61
CA PHE A 4 37.98 59.90 -24.38
C PHE A 4 38.93 59.61 -23.19
N LEU A 5 38.40 59.19 -22.02
CA LEU A 5 38.14 57.80 -21.55
C LEU A 5 39.43 57.00 -21.27
N VAL A 6 39.67 56.61 -20.01
CA VAL A 6 39.78 55.20 -19.55
C VAL A 6 39.51 55.18 -18.03
N SER A 7 38.38 54.63 -17.61
CA SER A 7 38.15 54.20 -16.23
C SER A 7 38.45 52.70 -16.12
N TRP A 8 39.24 52.31 -15.11
CA TRP A 8 39.36 50.92 -14.68
C TRP A 8 38.26 50.66 -13.63
N PRO A 9 37.33 49.71 -13.84
CA PRO A 9 36.56 49.18 -12.75
C PRO A 9 37.34 48.04 -12.11
N VAL A 10 37.65 48.25 -10.83
CA VAL A 10 38.08 47.23 -9.86
C VAL A 10 37.02 46.13 -9.83
N MET A 11 37.34 44.95 -10.34
CA MET A 11 36.47 43.78 -10.27
C MET A 11 36.62 43.16 -8.87
N LEU A 12 35.77 43.60 -7.93
CA LEU A 12 35.63 42.97 -6.62
C LEU A 12 34.95 41.61 -6.81
N LEU A 13 35.74 40.55 -6.78
CA LEU A 13 35.26 39.18 -6.81
C LEU A 13 34.71 38.82 -5.42
N ALA A 14 33.41 39.07 -5.22
CA ALA A 14 32.69 38.57 -4.05
C ALA A 14 32.52 37.05 -4.16
N VAL A 15 33.38 36.30 -3.48
CA VAL A 15 33.22 34.86 -3.28
C VAL A 15 32.06 34.67 -2.30
N LEU A 16 30.85 34.57 -2.85
CA LEU A 16 29.70 34.02 -2.12
C LEU A 16 29.99 32.54 -1.90
N ILE A 17 30.53 32.21 -0.73
CA ILE A 17 30.54 30.85 -0.22
C ILE A 17 29.07 30.53 0.08
N ALA A 18 28.34 30.07 -0.95
CA ALA A 18 27.10 29.36 -0.77
C ALA A 18 27.44 28.12 0.04
N SER A 19 27.34 28.25 1.37
CA SER A 19 27.19 27.12 2.28
C SER A 19 25.91 26.42 1.87
N CYS A 20 26.01 25.56 0.87
CA CYS A 20 25.06 24.53 0.56
C CYS A 20 25.07 23.63 1.79
N GLY A 21 24.25 24.00 2.77
CA GLY A 21 23.85 23.11 3.85
C GLY A 21 23.32 21.89 3.14
N LYS A 22 24.11 20.83 3.15
CA LYS A 22 23.67 19.50 2.75
C LYS A 22 22.50 19.25 3.69
N GLU A 23 21.28 19.43 3.20
CA GLU A 23 20.11 18.92 3.88
C GLU A 23 20.42 17.44 4.07
N SER A 24 20.72 17.08 5.31
CA SER A 24 20.79 15.70 5.72
C SER A 24 19.41 15.16 5.43
N SER A 25 19.26 14.52 4.28
CA SER A 25 18.12 13.67 3.95
C SER A 25 18.02 12.71 5.13
N VAL A 26 17.05 12.97 6.01
CA VAL A 26 16.67 12.01 7.03
C VAL A 26 16.27 10.78 6.23
N GLU A 27 17.16 9.78 6.17
CA GLU A 27 16.82 8.49 5.58
C GLU A 27 15.58 8.02 6.33
N GLU A 28 14.45 8.05 5.63
CA GLU A 28 13.18 7.63 6.20
C GLU A 28 13.32 6.15 6.54
N ASP A 29 13.15 5.81 7.82
CA ASP A 29 13.22 4.43 8.28
C ASP A 29 12.01 3.65 7.75
N VAL A 30 12.15 3.14 6.53
CA VAL A 30 11.19 2.29 5.83
C VAL A 30 11.08 0.90 6.47
N SER A 31 11.97 0.53 7.41
CA SER A 31 11.91 -0.79 8.07
C SER A 31 10.67 -0.98 8.94
N GLN A 32 9.98 0.11 9.28
CA GLN A 32 8.76 0.08 10.09
C GLN A 32 7.48 -0.31 9.31
N TYR A 33 7.52 -0.28 7.98
CA TYR A 33 6.35 -0.53 7.13
C TYR A 33 6.35 -1.95 6.56
N PHE A 34 5.21 -2.63 6.61
CA PHE A 34 5.08 -4.03 6.22
C PHE A 34 3.63 -4.45 6.05
N ILE A 35 3.47 -5.59 5.39
CA ILE A 35 2.31 -6.49 5.50
C ILE A 35 2.84 -7.86 5.93
N LYS A 36 2.30 -8.43 6.99
CA LYS A 36 2.66 -9.78 7.49
C LYS A 36 1.39 -10.61 7.64
N CYS A 37 1.47 -11.89 7.32
CA CYS A 37 0.36 -12.83 7.54
C CYS A 37 0.87 -14.27 7.50
N LYS A 38 -0.01 -15.23 7.78
CA LYS A 38 0.16 -16.63 7.44
C LYS A 38 -0.68 -16.96 6.23
N ILE A 39 -0.09 -17.67 5.27
CA ILE A 39 -0.81 -18.28 4.14
C ILE A 39 -0.74 -19.79 4.32
N GLY A 40 -1.86 -20.41 4.66
CA GLY A 40 -1.88 -21.77 5.19
C GLY A 40 -1.06 -21.82 6.49
N SER A 41 -0.03 -22.68 6.53
CA SER A 41 0.89 -22.81 7.67
C SER A 41 2.16 -21.97 7.57
N VAL A 42 2.35 -21.22 6.48
CA VAL A 42 3.61 -20.52 6.18
C VAL A 42 3.51 -19.05 6.56
N ASP A 43 4.42 -18.59 7.43
CA ASP A 43 4.58 -17.17 7.73
C ASP A 43 5.14 -16.41 6.51
N LYS A 44 4.51 -15.28 6.20
CA LYS A 44 4.86 -14.41 5.07
C LYS A 44 5.09 -12.99 5.57
N THR A 45 6.09 -12.33 4.99
CA THR A 45 6.38 -10.90 5.19
C THR A 45 6.56 -10.25 3.82
N PHE A 46 5.74 -9.25 3.54
CA PHE A 46 5.79 -8.41 2.36
C PHE A 46 6.24 -7.01 2.78
N LYS A 47 7.41 -6.59 2.31
CA LYS A 47 8.07 -5.35 2.76
C LYS A 47 8.71 -4.55 1.63
N TYR A 48 8.47 -4.97 0.38
CA TYR A 48 8.98 -4.30 -0.81
C TYR A 48 7.82 -3.74 -1.62
N LYS A 49 8.08 -2.66 -2.36
CA LYS A 49 7.07 -1.98 -3.20
C LYS A 49 5.74 -1.75 -2.45
N LEU A 50 5.86 -1.32 -1.19
CA LEU A 50 4.73 -1.06 -0.32
C LEU A 50 3.91 0.10 -0.87
N LEU A 51 2.60 -0.10 -1.00
CA LEU A 51 1.64 0.90 -1.43
C LEU A 51 0.52 0.98 -0.40
N ALA A 52 0.17 2.19 0.01
CA ALA A 52 -1.08 2.51 0.66
C ALA A 52 -1.56 3.85 0.10
N HIS A 53 -2.64 3.81 -0.66
CA HIS A 53 -3.15 4.98 -1.37
C HIS A 53 -4.59 5.25 -0.94
N LYS A 54 -4.93 6.52 -0.76
CA LYS A 54 -6.29 6.98 -0.54
C LYS A 54 -6.74 7.81 -1.75
N GLU A 55 -7.87 7.43 -2.33
CA GLU A 55 -8.46 8.11 -3.48
C GLU A 55 -9.91 8.51 -3.19
N ASP A 56 -10.28 9.74 -3.53
CA ASP A 56 -11.68 10.15 -3.63
C ASP A 56 -12.18 9.74 -5.03
N VAL A 57 -13.13 8.80 -5.08
CA VAL A 57 -13.68 8.29 -6.34
C VAL A 57 -15.02 8.97 -6.70
N GLY A 58 -15.36 10.06 -6.01
CA GLY A 58 -16.55 10.87 -6.24
C GLY A 58 -17.78 10.41 -5.44
N ASN A 59 -18.81 11.26 -5.40
CA ASN A 59 -20.08 11.00 -4.72
C ASN A 59 -19.94 10.64 -3.22
N GLY A 60 -18.91 11.16 -2.55
CA GLY A 60 -18.65 10.85 -1.14
C GLY A 60 -18.01 9.48 -0.90
N VAL A 61 -17.55 8.80 -1.95
CA VAL A 61 -16.94 7.48 -1.86
C VAL A 61 -15.41 7.61 -1.83
N THR A 62 -14.79 6.95 -0.86
CA THR A 62 -13.32 6.89 -0.72
C THR A 62 -12.83 5.46 -0.95
N ASN A 63 -11.81 5.29 -1.78
CA ASN A 63 -11.11 4.02 -1.95
C ASN A 63 -9.76 4.05 -1.20
N TYR A 64 -9.48 2.99 -0.46
CA TYR A 64 -8.17 2.71 0.11
C TYR A 64 -7.61 1.45 -0.51
N SER A 65 -6.45 1.53 -1.14
CA SER A 65 -5.77 0.38 -1.74
C SER A 65 -4.42 0.15 -1.07
N PHE A 66 -4.13 -1.11 -0.79
CA PHE A 66 -2.91 -1.54 -0.10
C PHE A 66 -2.27 -2.68 -0.88
N SER A 67 -0.95 -2.64 -1.06
CA SER A 67 -0.23 -3.78 -1.63
C SER A 67 1.24 -3.81 -1.22
N ALA A 68 1.84 -5.00 -1.34
CA ALA A 68 3.26 -5.20 -1.09
C ALA A 68 3.77 -6.47 -1.79
N ASN A 69 5.06 -6.47 -2.14
CA ASN A 69 5.79 -7.62 -2.67
C ASN A 69 6.63 -8.30 -1.58
N ALA A 70 6.81 -9.60 -1.73
CA ALA A 70 7.64 -10.41 -0.83
C ALA A 70 9.14 -10.13 -1.03
N THR A 71 9.53 -9.74 -2.25
CA THR A 71 10.93 -9.46 -2.63
C THR A 71 11.03 -8.21 -3.52
N ASN A 72 12.24 -7.67 -3.68
CA ASN A 72 12.52 -6.61 -4.65
C ASN A 72 12.92 -7.14 -6.04
N ASP A 73 12.97 -8.45 -6.24
CA ASP A 73 13.31 -9.08 -7.52
C ASP A 73 12.16 -8.85 -8.52
N ALA A 74 12.50 -8.31 -9.70
CA ALA A 74 11.53 -8.07 -10.76
C ALA A 74 10.93 -9.35 -11.36
N ASN A 75 11.61 -10.49 -11.20
CA ASN A 75 11.12 -11.79 -11.67
C ASN A 75 10.29 -12.54 -10.61
N ASN A 76 10.16 -11.98 -9.41
CA ASN A 76 9.34 -12.53 -8.35
C ASN A 76 8.05 -11.71 -8.19
N PHE A 77 6.94 -12.32 -8.56
CA PHE A 77 5.60 -11.74 -8.54
C PHE A 77 4.87 -12.03 -7.22
N GLU A 78 5.53 -12.63 -6.22
CA GLU A 78 4.89 -12.91 -4.95
C GLU A 78 4.49 -11.61 -4.26
N GLY A 79 3.19 -11.44 -4.02
CA GLY A 79 2.65 -10.21 -3.47
C GLY A 79 1.24 -10.40 -2.93
N VAL A 80 0.86 -9.50 -2.04
CA VAL A 80 -0.47 -9.43 -1.45
C VAL A 80 -1.01 -8.02 -1.64
N GLY A 81 -2.31 -7.91 -1.85
CA GLY A 81 -2.99 -6.64 -1.88
C GLY A 81 -4.41 -6.76 -1.36
N PHE A 82 -4.97 -5.64 -0.96
CA PHE A 82 -6.37 -5.55 -0.58
C PHE A 82 -6.85 -4.11 -0.72
N THR A 83 -8.15 -3.95 -0.96
CA THR A 83 -8.77 -2.65 -1.17
C THR A 83 -10.09 -2.59 -0.42
N ILE A 84 -10.44 -1.41 0.08
CA ILE A 84 -11.76 -1.13 0.62
C ILE A 84 -12.25 0.21 0.07
N GLN A 85 -13.44 0.17 -0.52
CA GLN A 85 -14.16 1.35 -1.01
C GLN A 85 -15.31 1.62 -0.04
N LEU A 86 -15.42 2.82 0.52
CA LEU A 86 -16.44 3.18 1.50
C LEU A 86 -17.23 4.41 1.05
N SER A 87 -18.55 4.36 1.17
CA SER A 87 -19.46 5.52 1.09
C SER A 87 -19.70 6.18 2.45
N ILE A 88 -19.06 5.67 3.49
CA ILE A 88 -19.07 6.19 4.86
C ILE A 88 -17.64 6.49 5.33
N PRO A 89 -17.45 7.39 6.32
CA PRO A 89 -16.14 7.57 6.94
C PRO A 89 -15.61 6.27 7.56
N VAL A 90 -14.29 6.05 7.47
CA VAL A 90 -13.64 4.92 8.15
C VAL A 90 -13.74 5.10 9.66
N ALA A 91 -14.15 4.04 10.35
CA ALA A 91 -14.20 3.94 11.80
C ALA A 91 -13.10 3.00 12.29
N THR A 92 -12.07 3.56 12.95
CA THR A 92 -11.03 2.75 13.59
C THR A 92 -11.61 1.87 14.69
N GLY A 93 -11.12 0.64 14.82
CA GLY A 93 -11.64 -0.36 15.74
C GLY A 93 -12.75 -1.25 15.15
N THR A 94 -13.39 -0.81 14.06
CA THR A 94 -14.41 -1.58 13.34
C THR A 94 -13.79 -2.62 12.41
N THR A 95 -14.39 -3.80 12.35
CA THR A 95 -14.03 -4.85 11.39
C THR A 95 -15.02 -4.82 10.23
N TYR A 96 -14.50 -4.54 9.03
CA TYR A 96 -15.20 -4.58 7.76
C TYR A 96 -15.07 -5.99 7.16
N LYS A 97 -16.16 -6.56 6.64
CA LYS A 97 -16.19 -7.93 6.09
C LYS A 97 -16.94 -7.95 4.78
N GLU A 98 -16.53 -8.81 3.86
CA GLU A 98 -17.23 -9.00 2.57
C GLU A 98 -18.68 -9.47 2.72
N THR A 99 -19.02 -10.12 3.85
CA THR A 99 -20.35 -10.67 4.12
C THR A 99 -21.22 -9.73 4.95
N ASP A 100 -20.77 -8.50 5.19
CA ASP A 100 -21.61 -7.50 5.85
C ASP A 100 -22.79 -7.16 4.93
N PRO A 101 -24.05 -7.24 5.41
CA PRO A 101 -25.22 -6.96 4.58
C PRO A 101 -25.38 -5.48 4.20
N THR A 102 -24.56 -4.57 4.74
CA THR A 102 -24.61 -3.15 4.35
C THR A 102 -24.17 -2.93 2.90
N THR A 103 -24.59 -1.81 2.32
CA THR A 103 -24.08 -1.32 1.03
C THR A 103 -23.08 -0.19 1.21
N ASP A 104 -22.57 0.00 2.42
CA ASP A 104 -21.74 1.16 2.79
C ASP A 104 -20.30 1.01 2.34
N TYR A 105 -19.88 -0.21 1.99
CA TYR A 105 -18.55 -0.47 1.50
C TYR A 105 -18.46 -1.72 0.63
N PHE A 106 -17.38 -1.79 -0.14
CA PHE A 106 -16.95 -2.96 -0.87
C PHE A 106 -15.51 -3.29 -0.48
N LEU A 107 -15.20 -4.57 -0.34
CA LEU A 107 -13.90 -5.06 0.11
C LEU A 107 -13.41 -6.14 -0.86
N ALA A 108 -12.11 -6.14 -1.16
CA ALA A 108 -11.48 -7.24 -1.87
C ALA A 108 -10.04 -7.47 -1.40
N GLY A 109 -9.59 -8.72 -1.45
CA GLY A 109 -8.22 -9.15 -1.19
C GLY A 109 -7.66 -9.97 -2.36
N ILE A 110 -6.35 -9.92 -2.56
CA ILE A 110 -5.65 -10.66 -3.60
C ILE A 110 -4.29 -11.16 -3.11
N TYR A 111 -3.90 -12.34 -3.57
CA TYR A 111 -2.58 -12.91 -3.34
C TYR A 111 -2.07 -13.57 -4.62
N ASN A 112 -0.88 -13.14 -5.06
CA ASN A 112 -0.15 -13.79 -6.15
C ASN A 112 0.96 -14.68 -5.52
N PRO A 113 0.95 -16.01 -5.72
CA PRO A 113 1.95 -16.92 -5.18
C PRO A 113 3.25 -17.01 -6.00
N ASN A 114 3.65 -15.93 -6.69
CA ASN A 114 4.73 -15.87 -7.67
C ASN A 114 4.42 -16.57 -9.01
N THR A 115 3.33 -16.14 -9.65
CA THR A 115 2.89 -16.65 -10.96
C THR A 115 2.54 -15.51 -11.91
N GLN A 116 2.73 -15.75 -13.22
CA GLN A 116 2.20 -14.90 -14.28
C GLN A 116 0.87 -15.43 -14.84
N ASP A 117 0.52 -16.66 -14.51
CA ASP A 117 -0.74 -17.30 -14.90
C ASP A 117 -1.89 -16.75 -14.04
N PRO A 118 -2.84 -15.99 -14.62
CA PRO A 118 -3.92 -15.37 -13.86
C PRO A 118 -4.84 -16.40 -13.19
N ASP A 119 -4.93 -17.62 -13.72
CA ASP A 119 -5.76 -18.69 -13.16
C ASP A 119 -5.17 -19.26 -11.85
N LYS A 120 -3.93 -18.89 -11.53
CA LYS A 120 -3.20 -19.28 -10.30
C LYS A 120 -3.09 -18.16 -9.27
N ILE A 121 -3.72 -17.02 -9.52
CA ILE A 121 -3.82 -15.91 -8.57
C ILE A 121 -5.04 -16.14 -7.68
N PHE A 122 -4.94 -15.82 -6.40
CA PHE A 122 -6.03 -15.96 -5.46
C PHE A 122 -6.69 -14.60 -5.19
N ALA A 123 -8.01 -14.53 -5.20
CA ALA A 123 -8.79 -13.36 -4.83
C ALA A 123 -9.88 -13.72 -3.82
N SER A 124 -10.32 -12.72 -3.06
CA SER A 124 -11.44 -12.89 -2.15
C SER A 124 -12.75 -12.99 -2.93
N ARG A 125 -13.73 -13.64 -2.31
CA ARG A 125 -15.09 -13.75 -2.82
C ARG A 125 -16.03 -13.88 -1.62
N TYR A 126 -17.30 -13.60 -1.83
CA TYR A 126 -18.32 -13.80 -0.80
C TYR A 126 -18.28 -15.24 -0.24
N ASP A 127 -17.99 -15.38 1.06
CA ASP A 127 -17.90 -16.65 1.79
C ASP A 127 -18.33 -16.43 3.24
N ASP A 128 -19.52 -16.91 3.61
CA ASP A 128 -20.07 -16.77 4.98
C ASP A 128 -19.22 -17.48 6.05
N GLY A 129 -18.44 -18.48 5.67
CA GLY A 129 -17.63 -19.26 6.60
C GLY A 129 -16.29 -18.61 6.95
N ASN A 130 -15.62 -18.02 5.96
CA ASN A 130 -14.31 -17.37 6.13
C ASN A 130 -14.16 -16.12 5.24
N PRO A 131 -14.99 -15.09 5.45
CA PRO A 131 -14.97 -13.89 4.60
C PRO A 131 -13.63 -13.18 4.70
N PHE A 132 -13.22 -12.52 3.61
CA PHE A 132 -12.15 -11.55 3.74
C PHE A 132 -12.62 -10.38 4.60
N GLN A 133 -11.76 -9.95 5.51
CA GLN A 133 -12.06 -8.91 6.48
C GLN A 133 -10.85 -8.07 6.81
N ILE A 134 -11.09 -6.79 7.08
CA ILE A 134 -10.07 -5.81 7.49
C ILE A 134 -10.56 -5.09 8.75
N LYS A 135 -9.65 -4.84 9.68
CA LYS A 135 -9.86 -3.92 10.81
C LYS A 135 -8.78 -2.86 10.80
N PHE A 136 -9.18 -1.60 10.72
CA PHE A 136 -8.25 -0.48 10.91
C PHE A 136 -8.01 -0.25 12.40
N ASN A 137 -6.75 -0.29 12.82
CA ASN A 137 -6.33 0.07 14.17
C ASN A 137 -5.89 1.53 14.23
N GLU A 138 -5.27 2.03 13.17
CA GLU A 138 -4.81 3.41 13.03
C GLU A 138 -5.06 3.89 11.60
N LEU A 139 -5.56 5.12 11.46
CA LEU A 139 -5.64 5.82 10.19
C LEU A 139 -5.39 7.31 10.43
N THR A 140 -4.21 7.78 10.05
CA THR A 140 -3.80 9.18 10.11
C THR A 140 -3.58 9.72 8.70
N ALA A 141 -3.12 10.97 8.58
CA ALA A 141 -2.78 11.55 7.29
C ALA A 141 -1.59 10.86 6.59
N THR A 142 -0.73 10.15 7.32
CA THR A 142 0.51 9.57 6.78
C THR A 142 0.71 8.11 7.10
N THR A 143 -0.08 7.54 8.02
CA THR A 143 0.08 6.15 8.47
C THR A 143 -1.26 5.46 8.54
N VAL A 144 -1.27 4.21 8.14
CA VAL A 144 -2.42 3.31 8.29
C VAL A 144 -1.93 1.98 8.81
N SER A 145 -2.62 1.44 9.81
CA SER A 145 -2.32 0.12 10.36
C SER A 145 -3.59 -0.63 10.72
N GLY A 146 -3.48 -1.96 10.76
CA GLY A 146 -4.63 -2.79 11.01
C GLY A 146 -4.33 -4.28 10.94
N THR A 147 -5.41 -5.05 10.94
CA THR A 147 -5.37 -6.50 10.78
C THR A 147 -6.25 -6.93 9.61
N PHE A 148 -5.94 -8.08 9.03
CA PHE A 148 -6.73 -8.68 7.96
C PHE A 148 -6.68 -10.20 8.03
N SER A 149 -7.70 -10.86 7.50
CA SER A 149 -7.80 -12.32 7.42
C SER A 149 -8.87 -12.71 6.42
N GLY A 150 -8.89 -13.97 6.00
CA GLY A 150 -9.95 -14.51 5.17
C GLY A 150 -9.47 -15.66 4.31
N LYS A 151 -10.40 -16.25 3.55
CA LYS A 151 -10.09 -17.28 2.58
C LYS A 151 -10.15 -16.68 1.17
N LEU A 152 -9.07 -16.89 0.41
CA LEU A 152 -8.98 -16.49 -1.00
C LEU A 152 -9.11 -17.73 -1.89
N TYR A 153 -9.60 -17.52 -3.10
CA TYR A 153 -9.94 -18.56 -4.08
C TYR A 153 -9.26 -18.24 -5.41
N LEU A 154 -8.99 -19.25 -6.23
CA LEU A 154 -8.46 -19.01 -7.58
C LEU A 154 -9.36 -18.03 -8.35
N LEU A 155 -8.76 -16.96 -8.86
CA LEU A 155 -9.41 -15.76 -9.39
C LEU A 155 -10.47 -16.08 -10.45
N ASN A 156 -10.15 -17.00 -11.35
CA ASN A 156 -11.02 -17.37 -12.47
C ASN A 156 -11.74 -18.72 -12.27
N SER A 157 -11.64 -19.32 -11.09
CA SER A 157 -12.29 -20.60 -10.82
C SER A 157 -13.75 -20.46 -10.42
N THR A 158 -14.62 -21.20 -11.09
CA THR A 158 -16.03 -21.37 -10.71
C THR A 158 -16.27 -22.62 -9.87
N ASP A 159 -15.26 -23.48 -9.71
CA ASP A 159 -15.38 -24.70 -8.90
C ASP A 159 -15.35 -24.31 -7.40
N PRO A 160 -16.42 -24.63 -6.64
CA PRO A 160 -16.45 -24.36 -5.20
C PRO A 160 -15.40 -25.15 -4.41
N ASN A 161 -14.87 -26.25 -4.97
CA ASN A 161 -13.86 -27.11 -4.36
C ASN A 161 -12.44 -26.84 -4.83
N ALA A 162 -12.23 -25.83 -5.67
CA ALA A 162 -10.91 -25.44 -6.13
C ALA A 162 -9.99 -25.07 -4.96
N ASP A 163 -8.68 -25.09 -5.23
CA ASP A 163 -7.65 -24.67 -4.29
C ASP A 163 -7.96 -23.29 -3.72
N SER A 164 -7.57 -23.11 -2.45
CA SER A 164 -7.78 -21.87 -1.72
C SER A 164 -6.57 -21.51 -0.87
N ALA A 165 -6.40 -20.23 -0.64
CA ALA A 165 -5.35 -19.69 0.23
C ALA A 165 -6.02 -19.07 1.47
N VAL A 166 -5.83 -19.70 2.62
CA VAL A 166 -6.32 -19.15 3.89
C VAL A 166 -5.28 -18.17 4.45
N ILE A 167 -5.67 -16.91 4.56
CA ILE A 167 -4.90 -15.85 5.20
C ILE A 167 -5.33 -15.75 6.67
N SER A 168 -4.37 -15.91 7.57
CA SER A 168 -4.58 -15.72 9.01
C SER A 168 -3.49 -14.84 9.63
N ASN A 169 -3.77 -14.30 10.83
CA ASN A 169 -2.84 -13.43 11.56
C ASN A 169 -2.30 -12.26 10.73
N GLY A 170 -3.10 -11.73 9.80
CA GLY A 170 -2.71 -10.62 8.96
C GLY A 170 -2.58 -9.34 9.76
N THR A 171 -1.45 -8.66 9.61
CA THR A 171 -1.15 -7.36 10.21
C THR A 171 -0.50 -6.47 9.17
N PHE A 172 -0.83 -5.19 9.16
CA PHE A 172 -0.19 -4.23 8.27
C PHE A 172 0.08 -2.93 8.99
N LYS A 173 1.17 -2.28 8.59
CA LYS A 173 1.49 -0.88 8.91
C LYS A 173 2.13 -0.30 7.67
N LEU A 174 1.50 0.72 7.08
CA LEU A 174 1.89 1.29 5.80
C LEU A 174 1.91 2.81 5.90
N LYS A 175 2.74 3.43 5.06
CA LYS A 175 2.73 4.87 4.86
C LYS A 175 1.60 5.23 3.90
N LEU A 176 0.62 5.98 4.37
CA LEU A 176 -0.47 6.46 3.51
C LEU A 176 0.06 7.60 2.63
N GLN A 177 -0.18 7.47 1.34
CA GLN A 177 0.21 8.41 0.28
C GLN A 177 -1.02 9.06 -0.35
#